data_AF-A0A497XR39-F1
#
_entry.id   AF-A0A497XR39-F1
#
_cell.length_a   1.000
_cell.length_b   1.000
_cell.length_c   1.000
_cell.angle_alpha   90.00
_cell.angle_beta   90.00
_cell.angle_gamma   90.00
#
_symmetry.space_group_name_H-M   'P 1'
#
loop_
_entity.id
_entity.type
_entity.pdbx_description
1 polymer ?
#
loop_
_entity_poly.entity_id
_entity_poly.type
_entity_poly.pdbx_seq_one_letter_code
_entity_poly.pdbx_strand_id
1 'polypeptide(L)'
;MVLILLFALLTAAHGIELGDRCDIQYGRCIFDCVQEFPLDKKKRSGCETRCKINKGWCKTNKAMKDIANDISKFFQGFSKEK
;
A
#
# COMPACT_ATOMS: atom_id res chain seq x y z
N MET A 1 20.19 31.88 4.55
CA MET A 1 20.39 30.61 3.80
C MET A 1 19.93 29.37 4.58
N VAL A 2 20.10 29.29 5.90
CA VAL A 2 19.63 28.16 6.74
C VAL A 2 18.09 28.00 6.75
N LEU A 3 17.32 29.09 6.68
CA LEU A 3 15.85 29.05 6.66
C LEU A 3 15.24 28.37 5.42
N ILE A 4 15.91 28.44 4.27
CA ILE A 4 15.40 27.88 3.00
C ILE A 4 15.56 26.36 2.98
N LEU A 5 16.62 25.84 3.61
CA LEU A 5 16.85 24.41 3.78
C LEU A 5 15.80 23.77 4.69
N LEU A 6 15.39 24.46 5.77
CA LEU A 6 14.34 23.98 6.66
C LEU A 6 12.98 23.91 5.97
N PHE A 7 12.64 24.92 5.14
CA PHE A 7 11.38 24.93 4.38
C PHE A 7 11.32 23.79 3.36
N ALA A 8 12.44 23.49 2.70
CA ALA A 8 12.54 22.38 1.74
C ALA A 8 12.33 21.00 2.41
N LEU A 9 12.86 20.80 3.63
CA LEU A 9 12.64 19.60 4.44
C LEU A 9 11.17 19.43 4.86
N LEU A 10 10.49 20.52 5.22
CA LEU A 10 9.07 20.50 5.55
C LEU A 10 8.19 20.19 4.31
N THR A 11 8.53 20.69 3.12
CA THR A 11 7.81 20.33 1.88
C THR A 11 8.07 18.89 1.43
N ALA A 12 9.26 18.34 1.68
CA ALA A 12 9.54 16.93 1.39
C ALA A 12 8.74 15.96 2.27
N ALA A 13 8.39 16.37 3.50
CA ALA A 13 7.55 15.57 4.39
C ALA A 13 6.11 15.40 3.88
N HIS A 14 5.62 16.32 3.04
CA HIS A 14 4.28 16.26 2.45
C HIS A 14 4.26 15.62 1.05
N GLY A 15 5.43 15.39 0.44
CA GLY A 15 5.57 14.78 -0.89
C GLY A 15 5.77 13.26 -0.87
N ILE A 16 5.94 12.65 0.31
CA ILE A 16 5.78 11.21 0.46
C ILE A 16 4.27 10.98 0.56
N GLU A 17 3.58 11.02 -0.59
CA GLU A 17 2.48 10.08 -0.78
C GLU A 17 3.06 8.73 -0.38
N LEU A 18 2.76 8.26 0.84
CA LEU A 18 3.10 6.93 1.26
C LEU A 18 2.44 6.03 0.22
N GLY A 19 3.22 5.60 -0.77
CA GLY A 19 2.76 4.73 -1.83
C GLY A 19 1.97 3.61 -1.18
N ASP A 20 0.78 3.33 -1.71
CA ASP A 20 -0.16 2.38 -1.12
C ASP A 20 0.61 1.17 -0.60
N ARG A 21 0.47 0.82 0.69
CA ARG A 21 1.31 -0.22 1.32
C ARG A 21 1.28 -1.53 0.52
N CYS A 22 0.18 -1.79 -0.18
CA CYS A 22 0.03 -2.90 -1.11
C CYS A 22 0.96 -2.82 -2.34
N ASP A 23 1.18 -1.61 -2.89
CA ASP A 23 2.12 -1.36 -3.98
C ASP A 23 3.58 -1.50 -3.54
N ILE A 24 3.93 -1.03 -2.34
CA ILE A 24 5.28 -1.21 -1.77
C ILE A 24 5.58 -2.70 -1.54
N GLN A 25 4.63 -3.45 -0.94
CA GLN A 25 4.80 -4.88 -0.73
C GLN A 25 4.88 -5.66 -2.04
N TYR A 26 4.10 -5.26 -3.05
CA TYR A 26 4.19 -5.83 -4.38
C TYR A 26 5.58 -5.63 -5.00
N GLY A 27 6.12 -4.41 -4.95
CA GLY A 27 7.45 -4.10 -5.47
C GLY A 27 8.55 -4.95 -4.83
N ARG A 28 8.51 -5.09 -3.49
CA ARG A 28 9.44 -5.97 -2.76
C ARG A 28 9.30 -7.44 -3.16
N CYS A 29 8.07 -7.93 -3.28
CA CYS A 29 7.80 -9.31 -3.69
C CYS A 29 8.35 -9.62 -5.10
N ILE A 30 8.17 -8.71 -6.07
CA ILE A 30 8.71 -8.87 -7.42
C ILE A 30 10.25 -8.88 -7.40
N PHE A 31 10.86 -7.99 -6.60
CA PHE A 31 12.31 -7.96 -6.44
C PHE A 31 12.85 -9.29 -5.87
N ASP A 32 12.19 -9.83 -4.85
CA ASP A 32 12.56 -11.11 -4.25
C ASP A 32 12.43 -12.26 -5.27
N CYS A 33 11.39 -12.27 -6.12
CA CYS A 33 11.25 -13.27 -7.19
C CYS A 33 12.42 -13.24 -8.20
N VAL A 34 12.94 -12.06 -8.53
CA VAL A 34 14.10 -11.91 -9.43
C VAL A 34 15.37 -12.43 -8.75
N GLN A 35 15.54 -12.15 -7.46
CA GLN A 35 16.69 -12.64 -6.68
C GLN A 35 16.66 -14.16 -6.48
N GLU A 36 15.50 -14.74 -6.21
CA GLU A 36 15.33 -16.18 -5.98
C GLU A 36 15.45 -16.99 -7.27
N PHE A 37 14.94 -16.47 -8.40
CA PHE A 37 14.92 -17.15 -9.69
C PHE A 37 15.58 -16.34 -10.81
N PRO A 38 16.89 -16.04 -10.75
CA PRO A 38 17.57 -15.11 -11.66
C PRO A 38 17.72 -15.62 -13.10
N LEU A 39 17.68 -16.94 -13.31
CA LEU A 39 17.78 -17.57 -14.64
C LEU A 39 16.55 -18.40 -15.02
N ASP A 40 15.76 -18.87 -14.05
CA ASP A 40 14.56 -19.68 -14.29
C ASP A 40 13.33 -18.79 -14.51
N LYS A 41 13.07 -18.44 -15.77
CA LYS A 41 11.94 -17.59 -16.17
C LYS A 41 10.58 -18.20 -15.79
N LYS A 42 10.45 -19.53 -15.81
CA LYS A 42 9.17 -20.20 -15.53
C LYS A 42 8.83 -20.10 -14.04
N LYS A 43 9.80 -20.40 -13.17
CA LYS A 43 9.61 -20.22 -11.71
C LYS A 43 9.41 -18.76 -11.33
N ARG A 44 10.16 -17.85 -11.96
CA ARG A 44 9.99 -16.41 -11.74
C ARG A 44 8.58 -15.93 -12.10
N SER A 45 8.06 -16.32 -13.27
CA SER A 45 6.69 -15.96 -13.68
C SER A 45 5.63 -16.48 -12.70
N GLY A 46 5.80 -17.71 -12.17
CA GLY A 46 4.94 -18.24 -11.13
C GLY A 46 5.00 -17.43 -9.83
N CYS A 47 6.21 -17.04 -9.41
CA CYS A 47 6.43 -16.19 -8.25
C CYS A 47 5.79 -14.79 -8.42
N GLU A 48 6.02 -14.14 -9.56
CA GLU A 48 5.44 -12.83 -9.88
C GLU A 48 3.91 -12.86 -9.93
N THR A 49 3.32 -13.96 -10.43
CA THR A 49 1.88 -14.18 -10.44
C THR A 49 1.33 -14.22 -9.01
N ARG A 50 2.00 -14.94 -8.10
CA ARG A 50 1.63 -14.98 -6.68
C ARG A 50 1.74 -13.60 -6.03
N CYS A 51 2.78 -12.83 -6.34
CA CYS A 51 2.90 -11.44 -5.89
C CYS A 51 1.72 -10.57 -6.36
N LYS A 52 1.30 -10.72 -7.62
CA LYS A 52 0.16 -9.98 -8.17
C LYS A 52 -1.15 -10.35 -7.48
N ILE A 53 -1.36 -11.63 -7.19
CA ILE A 53 -2.52 -12.09 -6.42
C ILE A 53 -2.51 -11.48 -5.01
N ASN A 54 -1.37 -11.54 -4.31
CA ASN A 54 -1.23 -10.96 -2.96
C ASN A 54 -1.50 -9.45 -2.94
N LYS A 55 -1.05 -8.71 -3.96
CA LYS A 55 -1.38 -7.29 -4.14
C LYS A 55 -2.89 -7.06 -4.24
N GLY A 56 -3.58 -7.87 -5.04
CA GLY A 56 -5.05 -7.82 -5.17
C GLY A 56 -5.74 -8.03 -3.83
N TRP A 57 -5.37 -9.09 -3.10
CA TRP A 57 -5.90 -9.37 -1.76
C TRP A 57 -5.65 -8.23 -0.76
N CYS A 58 -4.46 -7.64 -0.78
CA CYS A 58 -4.15 -6.49 0.07
C CYS A 58 -5.09 -5.30 -0.21
N LYS A 59 -5.30 -4.96 -1.49
CA LYS A 59 -6.20 -3.86 -1.88
C LYS A 59 -7.65 -4.15 -1.51
N THR A 60 -8.12 -5.38 -1.72
CA THR A 60 -9.46 -5.81 -1.31
C THR A 60 -9.66 -5.71 0.21
N ASN A 61 -8.69 -6.19 1.01
CA ASN A 61 -8.77 -6.09 2.46
C ASN A 61 -8.77 -4.64 2.95
N LYS A 62 -8.02 -3.75 2.28
CA LYS A 62 -8.04 -2.33 2.57
C LYS A 62 -9.42 -1.73 2.27
N ALA A 63 -9.98 -1.99 1.09
CA ALA A 63 -11.32 -1.52 0.73
C ALA A 63 -12.41 -2.05 1.68
N MET A 64 -12.34 -3.32 2.10
CA MET A 64 -13.29 -3.88 3.08
C MET A 64 -13.18 -3.19 4.45
N LYS A 65 -11.97 -2.86 4.91
CA LYS A 65 -11.77 -2.11 6.15
C LYS A 65 -12.34 -0.69 6.06
N ASP A 66 -12.17 -0.05 4.91
CA ASP A 66 -12.72 1.29 4.67
C ASP A 66 -14.26 1.26 4.68
N ILE A 67 -14.87 0.27 4.00
CA ILE A 67 -16.33 0.04 4.05
C ILE A 67 -16.81 -0.24 5.48
N ALA A 68 -16.11 -1.09 6.23
CA ALA A 68 -16.49 -1.40 7.61
C ALA A 68 -16.41 -0.15 8.51
N ASN A 69 -15.40 0.69 8.33
CA ASN A 69 -15.28 1.96 9.03
C ASN A 69 -16.43 2.91 8.69
N ASP A 70 -16.80 3.02 7.42
CA ASP A 70 -17.91 3.88 6.99
C ASP A 70 -19.26 3.39 7.53
N ILE A 71 -19.50 2.08 7.51
CA ILE A 71 -20.68 1.48 8.14
C ILE A 71 -20.71 1.79 9.65
N SER A 72 -19.60 1.63 10.35
CA SER A 72 -19.54 1.93 11.79
C SER A 72 -19.84 3.40 12.10
N LYS A 73 -19.35 4.33 11.27
CA LYS A 73 -19.64 5.77 11.40
C LYS A 73 -21.10 6.09 11.12
N PHE A 74 -21.68 5.45 10.10
CA PHE A 74 -23.11 5.59 9.78
C PHE A 74 -23.96 5.22 11.00
N PHE A 75 -23.75 4.04 11.60
CA PHE A 75 -24.50 3.60 12.78
C PHE A 75 -24.23 4.44 14.04
N GLN A 76 -23.01 4.97 14.23
CA GLN A 76 -22.74 5.94 15.30
C GLN A 76 -23.50 7.26 15.13
N GLY A 77 -23.75 7.69 13.88
CA GLY A 77 -24.58 8.85 13.57
C GLY A 77 -26.01 8.70 14.08
N PHE A 78 -26.65 7.55 13.80
CA PHE A 78 -28.01 7.26 14.28
C PHE A 78 -28.10 7.12 15.81
N SER A 79 -27.03 6.71 16.47
CA SER A 79 -27.02 6.55 17.94
C SER A 79 -26.92 7.88 18.71
N LYS A 80 -26.56 8.99 18.06
CA LYS A 80 -26.46 10.32 18.69
C LYS A 80 -27.70 11.20 18.51
N GLU A 81 -28.68 10.74 17.73
CA GLU A 81 -29.97 11.43 17.51
C GLU A 81 -31.10 10.94 18.44
N LYS A 82 -30.78 10.21 19.52
CA LYS A 82 -31.72 9.86 20.59
C LYS A 82 -31.42 10.60 21.88
#